data_AF-A0A960CZ95-F1
#
_entry.id   AF-A0A960CZ95-F1
#
_cell.length_a   1.000
_cell.length_b   1.000
_cell.length_c   1.000
_cell.angle_alpha   90.00
_cell.angle_beta   90.00
_cell.angle_gamma   90.00
#
_symmetry.space_group_name_H-M   'P 1'
#
loop_
_entity.id
_entity.type
_entity.pdbx_description
1 polymer ?
#
loop_
_entity_poly.entity_id
_entity_poly.type
_entity_poly.pdbx_seq_one_letter_code
_entity_poly.pdbx_strand_id
1 'polypeptide(L)'
;YRASQAGVRVEVVVRGICALKPGAQGFSENIVVRSILGQFLEHSRIINFRALDQTFIGSADMMHRNLDRRVEVMAQVKDPRLTAYLEEVFDSAMDPSTRCWELGPEGHWTASPHADRQVRDHQVWLMDSRRQH
;
A
#
# COMPACT_ATOMS: atom_id res chain seq x y z
N TYR A 1 9.77 -3.87 10.36
CA TYR A 1 10.78 -4.91 10.64
C TYR A 1 10.31 -5.95 11.64
N ARG A 2 10.05 -5.63 12.92
CA ARG A 2 9.59 -6.63 13.92
C ARG A 2 8.44 -7.52 13.46
N ALA A 3 7.42 -6.95 12.82
CA ALA A 3 6.31 -7.72 12.25
C ALA A 3 6.79 -8.76 11.21
N SER A 4 7.62 -8.33 10.25
CA SER A 4 8.23 -9.24 9.27
C SER A 4 9.07 -10.33 9.92
N GLN A 5 9.85 -10.01 10.95
CA GLN A 5 10.67 -10.98 11.70
C GLN A 5 9.81 -12.00 12.45
N ALA A 6 8.60 -11.62 12.86
CA ALA A 6 7.61 -12.50 13.44
C ALA A 6 6.79 -13.29 12.38
N GLY A 7 7.17 -13.23 11.10
CA GLY A 7 6.51 -13.95 10.02
C GLY A 7 5.29 -13.23 9.41
N VAL A 8 5.00 -12.00 9.82
CA VAL A 8 3.85 -11.24 9.28
C VAL A 8 4.18 -10.68 7.91
N ARG A 9 3.32 -10.95 6.91
CA ARG A 9 3.34 -10.27 5.61
C ARG A 9 2.97 -8.80 5.78
N VAL A 10 3.81 -7.91 5.28
CA VAL A 10 3.62 -6.47 5.33
C VAL A 10 3.68 -5.92 3.92
N GLU A 11 2.63 -5.23 3.51
CA GLU A 11 2.51 -4.65 2.18
C GLU A 11 2.37 -3.15 2.30
N VAL A 12 3.17 -2.42 1.54
CA VAL A 12 3.23 -0.97 1.62
C VAL A 12 3.10 -0.40 0.22
N VAL A 13 2.08 0.41 -0.01
CA VAL A 13 1.96 1.24 -1.20
C VAL A 13 2.31 2.66 -0.80
N VAL A 14 3.41 3.18 -1.32
CA VAL A 14 3.93 4.51 -1.00
C VAL A 14 4.36 5.22 -2.27
N ARG A 15 3.89 6.45 -2.42
CA ARG A 15 4.18 7.27 -3.59
C ARG A 15 5.59 7.86 -3.59
N GLY A 16 6.05 8.30 -2.42
CA GLY A 16 7.22 9.17 -2.28
C GLY A 16 8.33 8.52 -1.46
N ILE A 17 8.83 9.27 -0.49
CA ILE A 17 9.95 8.84 0.34
C ILE A 17 9.59 7.58 1.12
N CYS A 18 10.42 6.55 1.00
CA CYS A 18 10.36 5.33 1.80
C CYS A 18 11.75 5.05 2.38
N ALA A 19 11.84 4.92 3.70
CA ALA A 19 13.06 4.54 4.40
C ALA A 19 13.13 3.04 4.73
N LEU A 20 12.10 2.27 4.33
CA LEU A 20 12.11 0.82 4.49
C LEU A 20 13.05 0.19 3.47
N LYS A 21 13.82 -0.81 3.91
CA LYS A 21 14.65 -1.68 3.10
C LYS A 21 13.95 -3.03 3.02
N PRO A 22 13.05 -3.30 2.06
CA PRO A 22 12.37 -4.60 1.92
C PRO A 22 13.34 -5.71 1.48
N GLY A 23 13.03 -6.97 1.78
CA GLY A 23 13.81 -8.12 1.30
C GLY A 23 15.18 -8.35 1.97
N ALA A 24 15.49 -7.66 3.07
CA ALA A 24 16.72 -7.89 3.83
C ALA A 24 16.57 -9.13 4.73
N GLN A 25 17.48 -10.08 4.56
CA GLN A 25 17.49 -11.36 5.28
C GLN A 25 17.43 -11.16 6.81
N GLY A 26 16.53 -11.88 7.47
CA GLY A 26 16.34 -11.83 8.92
C GLY A 26 15.68 -10.55 9.44
N PHE A 27 15.24 -9.63 8.57
CA PHE A 27 14.69 -8.32 8.96
C PHE A 27 13.39 -7.93 8.23
N SER A 28 13.34 -8.10 6.91
CA SER A 28 12.26 -7.57 6.06
C SER A 28 11.88 -8.45 4.88
N GLU A 29 12.17 -9.74 4.95
CA GLU A 29 11.83 -10.74 3.91
C GLU A 29 10.33 -10.78 3.58
N ASN A 30 9.47 -10.47 4.56
CA ASN A 30 8.02 -10.46 4.40
C ASN A 30 7.46 -9.06 4.08
N ILE A 31 8.32 -8.08 3.79
CA ILE A 31 7.91 -6.70 3.45
C ILE A 31 8.00 -6.51 1.94
N VAL A 32 6.88 -6.15 1.32
CA VAL A 32 6.81 -5.70 -0.07
C VAL A 32 6.47 -4.21 -0.09
N VAL A 33 7.22 -3.44 -0.86
CA VAL A 33 7.00 -1.99 -1.01
C VAL A 33 6.80 -1.67 -2.49
N ARG A 34 5.67 -1.06 -2.80
CA ARG A 34 5.28 -0.62 -4.14
C ARG A 34 5.04 0.87 -4.20
N SER A 35 5.24 1.46 -5.37
CA SER A 35 4.84 2.82 -5.72
C SER A 35 4.01 2.79 -6.99
N ILE A 36 2.77 3.27 -6.91
CA ILE A 36 1.87 3.38 -8.05
C ILE A 36 1.87 4.84 -8.48
N LEU A 37 2.25 5.07 -9.73
CA LEU A 37 2.31 6.40 -10.33
C LEU A 37 1.40 6.41 -11.56
N GLY A 38 0.60 7.47 -11.68
CA GLY A 38 -0.31 7.67 -12.79
C GLY A 38 -0.71 9.13 -12.91
N GLN A 39 -1.88 9.37 -13.50
CA GLN A 39 -2.43 10.71 -13.67
C GLN A 39 -2.75 11.38 -12.33
N PHE A 40 -3.30 10.62 -11.38
CA PHE A 40 -3.68 11.13 -10.07
C PHE A 40 -2.57 10.97 -9.06
N LEU A 41 -2.60 11.86 -8.07
CA LEU A 41 -1.68 11.83 -6.96
C LEU A 41 -2.25 10.94 -5.86
N GLU A 42 -1.65 9.75 -5.67
CA GLU A 42 -2.01 8.88 -4.56
C GLU A 42 -1.80 9.62 -3.24
N HIS A 43 -2.93 9.92 -2.59
CA HIS A 43 -3.00 10.68 -1.34
C HIS A 43 -3.90 10.00 -0.30
N SER A 44 -4.40 8.80 -0.57
CA SER A 44 -5.08 8.00 0.43
C SER A 44 -4.10 7.57 1.53
N ARG A 45 -4.51 7.64 2.79
CA ARG A 45 -3.81 6.95 3.90
C ARG A 45 -4.77 5.96 4.52
N ILE A 46 -4.52 4.69 4.25
CA ILE A 46 -5.35 3.57 4.67
C ILE A 46 -4.40 2.57 5.34
N ILE A 47 -4.81 2.05 6.49
CA ILE A 47 -4.10 0.97 7.19
C ILE A 47 -5.09 -0.17 7.34
N ASN A 48 -4.74 -1.35 6.86
CA ASN A 48 -5.56 -2.55 6.98
C ASN A 48 -4.77 -3.64 7.72
N PHE A 49 -5.33 -4.11 8.83
CA PHE A 49 -4.85 -5.24 9.61
C PHE A 49 -5.72 -6.45 9.31
N ARG A 50 -5.46 -7.16 8.21
CA ARG A 50 -6.28 -8.31 7.75
C ARG A 50 -6.56 -9.35 8.84
N ALA A 51 -5.55 -9.71 9.63
CA ALA A 51 -5.70 -10.71 10.69
C ALA A 51 -6.63 -10.27 11.85
N LEU A 52 -6.91 -8.97 11.96
CA LEU A 52 -7.80 -8.40 12.99
C LEU A 52 -9.14 -7.92 12.39
N ASP A 53 -9.31 -7.99 11.07
CA ASP A 53 -10.44 -7.39 10.35
C ASP A 53 -10.64 -5.90 10.73
N GLN A 54 -9.53 -5.14 10.75
CA GLN A 54 -9.55 -3.72 11.10
C GLN A 54 -8.97 -2.87 9.99
N THR A 55 -9.79 -1.96 9.48
CA THR A 55 -9.36 -0.94 8.52
C THR A 55 -9.49 0.44 9.12
N PHE A 56 -8.46 1.26 8.92
CA PHE A 56 -8.41 2.64 9.36
C PHE A 56 -8.10 3.55 8.18
N ILE A 57 -8.69 4.73 8.18
CA ILE A 57 -8.39 5.81 7.25
C ILE A 57 -7.99 7.06 8.03
N GLY A 58 -7.20 7.94 7.44
CA GLY A 58 -6.82 9.15 8.15
C GLY A 58 -5.97 10.13 7.35
N SER A 59 -5.48 11.13 8.08
CA SER A 59 -4.68 12.23 7.54
C SER A 59 -3.17 11.98 7.65
N ALA A 60 -2.75 11.23 8.67
CA ALA A 60 -1.34 10.95 8.94
C ALA A 60 -0.77 9.94 7.94
N ASP A 61 0.46 10.20 7.50
CA ASP A 61 1.37 9.16 7.06
C ASP A 61 2.31 8.75 8.21
N MET A 62 3.10 7.67 8.03
CA MET A 62 4.01 7.14 9.05
C MET A 62 5.34 7.90 9.15
N MET A 63 5.37 9.21 8.93
CA MET A 63 6.56 10.04 9.15
C MET A 63 6.57 10.64 10.56
N HIS A 64 7.73 10.62 11.20
CA HIS A 64 7.97 11.15 12.56
C HIS A 64 7.36 12.54 12.80
N ARG A 65 7.46 13.44 11.81
CA ARG A 65 6.88 14.79 11.92
C ARG A 65 5.34 14.81 12.05
N ASN A 66 4.64 13.85 11.47
CA ASN A 66 3.19 13.77 11.53
C ASN A 66 2.74 13.10 12.83
N LEU A 67 3.55 12.18 13.37
CA LEU A 67 3.25 11.49 14.63
C LEU A 67 3.53 12.36 15.87
N ASP A 68 4.52 13.25 15.83
CA ASP A 68 4.97 13.97 17.04
C ASP A 68 4.68 15.48 17.03
N ARG A 69 4.41 16.09 15.87
CA ARG A 69 4.31 17.57 15.75
C ARG A 69 3.00 18.08 15.14
N ARG A 70 2.08 17.18 14.79
CA ARG A 70 0.80 17.53 14.17
C ARG A 70 -0.35 16.87 14.91
N VAL A 71 -1.51 17.53 14.88
CA VAL A 71 -2.77 16.91 15.27
C VAL A 71 -3.27 16.16 14.04
N GLU A 72 -3.27 14.84 14.13
CA GLU A 72 -3.71 13.95 13.05
C GLU A 72 -4.87 13.09 13.55
N VAL A 73 -5.71 12.63 12.62
CA VAL A 73 -6.85 11.77 12.94
C VAL A 73 -6.75 10.46 12.16
N MET A 74 -6.99 9.36 12.86
CA MET A 74 -7.25 8.05 12.28
C MET A 74 -8.63 7.59 12.75
N ALA A 75 -9.50 7.24 11.80
CA ALA A 75 -10.83 6.72 12.06
C ALA A 75 -10.90 5.26 11.63
N GLN A 76 -11.45 4.41 12.51
CA GLN A 76 -11.76 3.03 12.16
C GLN A 76 -12.99 3.00 11.26
N VAL A 77 -12.88 2.32 10.13
CA VAL A 77 -14.01 2.02 9.24
C VAL A 77 -14.69 0.76 9.77
N LYS A 78 -15.96 0.87 10.17
CA LYS A 78 -16.73 -0.23 10.79
C LYS A 78 -17.80 -0.82 9.89
N ASP A 79 -18.19 -0.13 8.82
CA ASP A 79 -19.17 -0.64 7.86
C ASP A 79 -18.52 -1.75 7.03
N PRO A 80 -19.02 -3.00 7.09
CA PRO A 80 -18.44 -4.14 6.36
C PRO A 80 -18.38 -3.93 4.84
N ARG A 81 -19.31 -3.15 4.28
CA ARG A 81 -19.29 -2.84 2.85
C ARG A 81 -18.11 -1.94 2.49
N LEU A 82 -17.79 -0.99 3.37
CA LEU A 82 -16.68 -0.06 3.17
C LEU A 82 -15.34 -0.75 3.44
N THR A 83 -15.26 -1.63 4.42
CA THR A 83 -14.03 -2.41 4.67
C THR A 83 -13.74 -3.34 3.49
N ALA A 84 -14.74 -4.07 2.98
CA ALA A 84 -14.59 -4.93 1.80
C ALA A 84 -14.10 -4.14 0.57
N TYR A 85 -14.69 -2.97 0.31
CA TYR A 85 -14.21 -2.10 -0.77
C TYR A 85 -12.75 -1.67 -0.57
N LEU A 86 -12.36 -1.29 0.65
CA LEU A 86 -10.97 -0.88 0.92
C LEU A 86 -9.99 -2.04 0.78
N GLU A 87 -10.42 -3.28 1.04
CA GLU A 87 -9.63 -4.49 0.76
C GLU A 87 -9.44 -4.69 -0.75
N GLU A 88 -10.48 -4.51 -1.55
CA GLU A 88 -10.36 -4.57 -3.03
C GLU A 88 -9.38 -3.51 -3.55
N VAL A 89 -9.31 -2.33 -2.93
CA VAL A 89 -8.31 -1.31 -3.26
C VAL A 89 -6.89 -1.82 -3.02
N PHE A 90 -6.64 -2.48 -1.89
CA PHE A 90 -5.33 -3.10 -1.63
C PHE A 90 -5.04 -4.26 -2.57
N ASP A 91 -6.03 -5.11 -2.84
CA ASP A 91 -5.87 -6.25 -3.76
C ASP A 91 -5.52 -5.76 -5.17
N SER A 92 -6.20 -4.70 -5.66
CA SER A 92 -5.88 -4.04 -6.92
C SER A 92 -4.46 -3.47 -6.92
N ALA A 93 -4.04 -2.78 -5.86
CA ALA A 93 -2.70 -2.20 -5.77
C ALA A 93 -1.58 -3.25 -5.66
N MET A 94 -1.86 -4.38 -5.01
CA MET A 94 -0.90 -5.47 -4.78
C MET A 94 -0.99 -6.59 -5.83
N ASP A 95 -1.92 -6.50 -6.80
CA ASP A 95 -2.00 -7.45 -7.90
C ASP A 95 -0.68 -7.48 -8.70
N PRO A 96 -0.11 -8.66 -9.01
CA PRO A 96 1.13 -8.77 -9.77
C PRO A 96 1.10 -8.18 -11.19
N SER A 97 -0.10 -7.96 -11.74
CA SER A 97 -0.32 -7.33 -13.05
C SER A 97 -0.44 -5.81 -12.98
N THR A 98 -0.60 -5.23 -11.79
CA THR A 98 -0.74 -3.78 -11.62
C THR A 98 0.59 -3.07 -11.89
N ARG A 99 0.54 -2.11 -12.83
CA ARG A 99 1.67 -1.24 -13.14
C ARG A 99 2.11 -0.48 -11.89
N CYS A 100 3.33 -0.73 -11.45
CA CYS A 100 3.93 -0.10 -10.28
C CYS A 100 5.47 -0.09 -10.39
N TRP A 101 6.10 0.53 -9.41
CA TRP A 101 7.51 0.37 -9.12
C TRP A 101 7.65 -0.41 -7.82
N GLU A 102 8.52 -1.41 -7.78
CA GLU A 102 8.84 -2.15 -6.56
C GLU A 102 10.20 -1.71 -6.03
N LEU A 103 10.28 -1.46 -4.72
CA LEU A 103 11.53 -1.11 -4.05
C LEU A 103 12.29 -2.40 -3.73
N GLY A 104 13.50 -2.52 -4.23
CA GLY A 104 14.39 -3.65 -3.95
C GLY A 104 15.19 -3.48 -2.64
N PRO A 105 15.89 -4.53 -2.21
CA PRO A 105 16.71 -4.49 -1.00
C PRO A 105 17.82 -3.44 -1.09
N GLU A 106 18.41 -3.20 -2.25
CA GLU A 106 19.47 -2.18 -2.40
C GLU A 106 18.93 -0.74 -2.54
N GLY A 107 17.63 -0.52 -2.28
CA GLY A 107 17.01 0.81 -2.35
C GLY A 107 16.68 1.28 -3.77
N HIS A 108 16.88 0.43 -4.78
CA HIS A 108 16.55 0.71 -6.17
C HIS A 108 15.08 0.41 -6.46
N TRP A 109 14.42 1.30 -7.19
CA TRP A 109 13.07 1.09 -7.72
C TRP A 109 13.13 0.43 -9.08
N THR A 110 12.35 -0.62 -9.29
CA THR A 110 12.25 -1.34 -10.57
C THR A 110 10.81 -1.38 -11.05
N ALA A 111 10.59 -1.15 -12.34
CA ALA A 111 9.25 -1.18 -12.92
C ALA A 111 8.70 -2.62 -12.95
N SER A 112 7.43 -2.76 -12.58
CA SER A 112 6.68 -4.03 -12.54
C SER A 112 5.25 -3.82 -13.08
N PRO A 113 4.64 -4.81 -13.74
CA PRO A 113 5.24 -6.06 -14.19
C PRO A 113 6.26 -5.82 -15.32
N HIS A 114 7.19 -6.75 -15.51
CA HIS A 114 8.10 -6.75 -16.66
C HIS A 114 7.33 -6.90 -17.99
N ALA A 115 7.98 -6.54 -19.09
CA ALA A 115 7.43 -6.69 -20.44
C ALA A 115 6.86 -8.11 -20.66
N ASP A 116 5.82 -8.22 -21.50
CA ASP A 116 5.10 -9.45 -21.86
C ASP A 116 4.04 -9.95 -20.89
N ARG A 117 3.72 -9.19 -19.83
CA ARG A 117 2.57 -9.49 -18.96
C ARG A 117 1.38 -8.59 -19.26
N GLN A 118 0.17 -9.10 -19.01
CA GLN A 118 -1.01 -8.26 -18.96
C GLN A 118 -0.79 -7.17 -17.91
N VAL A 119 -0.98 -5.91 -18.30
CA VAL A 119 -0.79 -4.76 -17.42
C VAL A 119 -2.14 -4.20 -17.03
N ARG A 120 -2.38 -4.06 -15.73
CA ARG A 120 -3.52 -3.34 -15.17
C ARG A 120 -3.10 -1.96 -14.69
N ASP A 121 -4.03 -1.02 -14.76
CA ASP A 121 -3.88 0.32 -14.21
C ASP A 121 -4.80 0.47 -13.00
N HIS A 122 -4.19 0.69 -11.83
CA HIS A 122 -4.90 0.81 -10.56
C HIS A 122 -5.84 2.03 -10.54
N GLN A 123 -5.43 3.15 -11.14
CA GLN A 123 -6.22 4.38 -11.12
C GLN A 123 -7.42 4.28 -12.07
N VAL A 124 -7.25 3.64 -13.22
CA VAL A 124 -8.37 3.33 -14.12
C VAL A 124 -9.36 2.40 -13.42
N TRP A 125 -8.87 1.35 -12.75
CA TRP A 125 -9.72 0.46 -11.97
C TRP A 125 -10.50 1.19 -10.88
N LEU A 126 -9.86 2.11 -10.14
CA LEU A 126 -10.53 2.96 -9.13
C LEU A 126 -11.64 3.82 -9.73
N MET A 127 -11.44 4.34 -10.95
CA MET A 127 -12.45 5.15 -11.63
C MET A 127 -13.64 4.31 -12.10
N ASP A 128 -13.38 3.12 -12.64
CA ASP A 128 -14.42 2.26 -13.19
C ASP A 128 -15.22 1.54 -12.10
N SER A 129 -14.59 1.15 -10.98
CA SER A 129 -15.28 0.52 -9.84
C SER A 129 -16.33 1.44 -9.20
N ARG A 130 -16.17 2.76 -9.36
CA ARG A 130 -17.12 3.78 -8.90
C ARG A 130 -18.26 4.10 -9.86
N ARG A 131 -18.17 3.67 -11.12
CA ARG A 131 -19.22 3.91 -12.13
C ARG A 131 -20.32 2.84 -12.13
N GLN A 132 -20.06 1.70 -11.48
CA GLN A 132 -20.96 0.54 -11.46
C GLN A 132 -21.86 0.47 -10.20
N HIS A 133 -21.75 1.47 -9.32
CA HIS A 133 -22.58 1.65 -8.13
C HIS A 133 -23.23 3.03 -8.13
#